data_AF-A0A416JYD3-F1
#
_entry.id   AF-A0A416JYD3-F1
#
_cell.length_a   1.000
_cell.length_b   1.000
_cell.length_c   1.000
_cell.angle_alpha   90.00
_cell.angle_beta   90.00
_cell.angle_gamma   90.00
#
_symmetry.space_group_name_H-M   'P 1'
#
loop_
_entity.id
_entity.type
_entity.pdbx_description
1 polymer ?
#
loop_
_entity_poly.entity_id
_entity_poly.type
_entity_poly.pdbx_seq_one_letter_code
_entity_poly.pdbx_strand_id
1 'polypeptide(L)'
;MAYADYEFYGKNYFGNVVPEADFPRLSERASDWLDTVTFDRLVDGLPSDERTQKRIQKAVCALSETLYQIEQAEKQAMQIVASGVSTGESGADNRMGVITSRSAGTESISYATPQQLGSAAKEWSALYAAAGDVSKTNDLLLKTALPLLMGVRTDDGIPILYAGV
;
A
#
# COMPACT_ATOMS: atom_id res chain seq x y z
N MET A 1 -13.22 -2.12 13.90
CA MET A 1 -14.32 -1.82 12.94
C MET A 1 -13.75 -0.91 11.88
N ALA A 2 -14.03 -1.14 10.59
CA ALA A 2 -13.44 -0.30 9.55
C ALA A 2 -13.97 1.15 9.60
N TYR A 3 -13.07 2.13 9.49
CA TYR A 3 -13.47 3.55 9.45
C TYR A 3 -13.94 4.02 8.07
N ALA A 4 -13.73 3.22 7.02
CA ALA A 4 -14.06 3.55 5.64
C ALA A 4 -14.75 2.39 4.90
N ASP A 5 -15.79 2.74 4.15
CA ASP A 5 -16.56 1.83 3.30
C ASP A 5 -16.12 1.89 1.83
N TYR A 6 -16.48 0.86 1.07
CA TYR A 6 -16.18 0.80 -0.36
C TYR A 6 -16.84 1.94 -1.15
N GLU A 7 -18.03 2.38 -0.74
CA GLU A 7 -18.68 3.54 -1.34
C GLU A 7 -17.85 4.82 -1.19
N PHE A 8 -17.23 5.01 -0.01
CA PHE A 8 -16.32 6.13 0.21
C PHE A 8 -15.07 6.00 -0.65
N TYR A 9 -14.50 4.80 -0.73
CA TYR A 9 -13.33 4.49 -1.55
C TYR A 9 -13.55 4.85 -3.03
N GLY A 10 -14.67 4.40 -3.62
CA GLY A 10 -14.98 4.66 -5.02
C GLY A 10 -15.42 6.09 -5.32
N LYS A 11 -16.30 6.68 -4.50
CA LYS A 11 -16.94 7.98 -4.81
C LYS A 11 -16.21 9.20 -4.25
N ASN A 12 -15.54 9.09 -3.11
CA ASN A 12 -14.94 10.23 -2.41
C ASN A 12 -13.40 10.21 -2.46
N TYR A 13 -12.81 9.02 -2.39
CA TYR A 13 -11.37 8.82 -2.51
C TYR A 13 -10.94 8.60 -3.98
N PHE A 14 -11.85 8.13 -4.83
CA PHE A 14 -11.62 7.84 -6.26
C PHE A 14 -10.54 6.77 -6.49
N GLY A 15 -10.48 5.78 -5.60
CA GLY A 15 -9.54 4.68 -5.71
C GLY A 15 -9.99 3.62 -6.70
N ASN A 16 -9.03 3.01 -7.40
CA ASN A 16 -9.26 1.98 -8.42
C ASN A 16 -8.35 0.75 -8.28
N VAL A 17 -7.57 0.69 -7.20
CA VAL A 17 -6.54 -0.33 -6.97
C VAL A 17 -7.13 -1.58 -6.31
N VAL A 18 -8.01 -1.40 -5.32
CA VAL A 18 -8.57 -2.48 -4.52
C VAL A 18 -9.94 -2.93 -5.06
N PRO A 19 -10.15 -4.23 -5.35
CA PRO A 19 -11.46 -4.74 -5.74
C PRO A 19 -12.42 -4.78 -4.55
N GLU A 20 -13.72 -4.64 -4.81
CA GLU A 20 -14.79 -4.59 -3.78
C GLU A 20 -14.79 -5.81 -2.85
N ALA A 21 -14.45 -6.99 -3.37
CA ALA A 21 -14.43 -8.23 -2.58
C ALA A 21 -13.31 -8.24 -1.51
N ASP A 22 -12.17 -7.59 -1.78
CA ASP A 22 -11.03 -7.56 -0.86
C ASP A 22 -11.06 -6.32 0.05
N PHE A 23 -11.82 -5.29 -0.33
CA PHE A 23 -11.84 -4.01 0.37
C PHE A 23 -12.24 -4.12 1.85
N PRO A 24 -13.32 -4.83 2.25
CA PRO A 24 -13.71 -4.93 3.67
C PRO A 24 -12.61 -5.52 4.55
N ARG A 25 -11.94 -6.57 4.07
CA ARG A 25 -10.85 -7.23 4.80
C ARG A 25 -9.64 -6.30 4.95
N LEU A 26 -9.31 -5.56 3.90
CA LEU A 26 -8.17 -4.64 3.90
C LEU A 26 -8.46 -3.37 4.71
N SER A 27 -9.68 -2.86 4.68
CA SER A 27 -10.09 -1.68 5.44
C SER A 27 -10.13 -1.96 6.94
N GLU A 28 -10.56 -3.15 7.37
CA GLU A 28 -10.45 -3.59 8.76
C GLU A 28 -8.99 -3.65 9.20
N ARG A 29 -8.13 -4.36 8.45
CA ARG A 29 -6.70 -4.47 8.77
C ARG A 29 -6.00 -3.11 8.80
N ALA A 30 -6.35 -2.21 7.88
CA ALA A 30 -5.83 -0.84 7.85
C ALA A 30 -6.31 -0.03 9.06
N SER A 31 -7.55 -0.24 9.52
CA SER A 31 -8.12 0.44 10.68
C SER A 31 -7.47 -0.05 11.98
N ASP A 32 -7.29 -1.36 12.15
CA ASP A 32 -6.59 -1.93 13.32
C ASP A 32 -5.13 -1.42 13.43
N TRP A 33 -4.45 -1.32 12.29
CA TRP A 33 -3.11 -0.74 12.23
C TRP A 33 -3.12 0.76 12.59
N LEU A 34 -4.13 1.49 12.11
CA LEU A 34 -4.29 2.91 12.42
C LEU A 34 -4.57 3.14 13.90
N ASP A 35 -5.37 2.29 14.54
CA ASP A 35 -5.65 2.33 15.98
C ASP A 35 -4.36 2.14 16.79
N THR A 36 -3.54 1.17 16.39
CA THR A 36 -2.23 0.92 17.01
C THR A 36 -1.32 2.16 16.93
N VAL A 37 -1.30 2.86 15.79
CA VAL A 37 -0.44 4.06 15.59
C VAL A 37 -1.02 5.30 16.26
N THR A 38 -2.33 5.37 16.41
CA THR A 38 -3.02 6.49 17.07
C THR A 38 -3.22 6.27 18.58
N PHE A 39 -2.65 5.20 19.14
CA PHE A 39 -2.74 4.84 20.55
C PHE A 39 -4.19 4.67 21.02
N ASP A 40 -5.01 3.98 20.22
CA ASP A 40 -6.42 3.67 20.47
C ASP A 40 -7.34 4.91 20.63
N ARG A 41 -6.88 6.10 20.22
CA ARG A 41 -7.64 7.35 20.36
C ARG A 41 -8.86 7.46 19.45
N LEU A 42 -8.96 6.61 18.44
CA LEU A 42 -10.06 6.58 17.48
C LEU A 42 -11.08 5.46 17.78
N VAL A 43 -10.79 4.60 18.77
CA VAL A 43 -11.61 3.44 19.12
C VAL A 43 -13.01 3.85 19.62
N ASP A 44 -13.09 4.96 20.36
CA ASP A 44 -14.35 5.52 20.86
C ASP A 44 -15.17 6.22 19.77
N GLY A 45 -14.60 6.44 18.58
CA GLY A 45 -15.26 7.04 17.43
C GLY A 45 -14.41 8.06 16.68
N LEU A 46 -14.89 8.41 15.48
CA LEU A 46 -14.31 9.46 14.66
C LEU A 46 -14.60 10.84 15.28
N PRO A 47 -13.68 11.81 15.18
CA PRO A 47 -13.88 13.16 15.68
C PRO A 47 -15.05 13.87 14.98
N SER A 48 -15.67 14.82 15.69
CA SER A 48 -16.88 15.52 15.26
C SER A 48 -16.68 16.42 14.03
N ASP A 49 -15.45 16.83 13.76
CA ASP A 49 -15.11 17.63 12.59
C ASP A 49 -15.13 16.79 11.30
N GLU A 50 -16.11 17.05 10.42
CA GLU A 50 -16.28 16.35 9.14
C GLU A 50 -15.02 16.37 8.27
N ARG A 51 -14.24 17.47 8.32
CA ARG A 51 -13.01 17.57 7.54
C ARG A 51 -11.98 16.57 8.06
N THR A 52 -11.87 16.46 9.37
CA THR A 52 -10.96 15.53 10.03
C THR A 52 -11.38 14.09 9.82
N GLN A 53 -12.68 13.80 9.96
CA GLN A 53 -13.25 12.49 9.65
C GLN A 53 -12.90 12.05 8.22
N LYS A 54 -13.11 12.91 7.23
CA LYS A 54 -12.76 12.63 5.83
C LYS A 54 -11.26 12.38 5.64
N ARG A 55 -10.38 13.06 6.38
CA ARG A 55 -8.93 12.81 6.30
C ARG A 55 -8.56 11.43 6.84
N ILE A 56 -9.16 11.02 7.95
CA ILE A 56 -8.95 9.69 8.55
C ILE A 56 -9.44 8.61 7.58
N GLN A 57 -10.63 8.78 7.02
CA GLN A 57 -11.17 7.86 6.01
C GLN A 57 -10.26 7.75 4.78
N LYS A 58 -9.73 8.87 4.27
CA LYS A 58 -8.75 8.86 3.18
C LYS A 58 -7.43 8.15 3.56
N ALA A 59 -7.00 8.27 4.81
CA ALA A 59 -5.82 7.54 5.31
C ALA A 59 -6.07 6.02 5.31
N VAL A 60 -7.23 5.57 5.77
CA VAL A 60 -7.60 4.14 5.72
C VAL A 60 -7.69 3.64 4.28
N CYS A 61 -8.24 4.43 3.35
CA CYS A 61 -8.24 4.08 1.93
C CYS A 61 -6.81 3.93 1.38
N ALA A 62 -5.92 4.89 1.61
CA ALA A 62 -4.52 4.81 1.15
C ALA A 62 -3.78 3.61 1.77
N LEU A 63 -4.02 3.32 3.05
CA LEU A 63 -3.47 2.14 3.73
C LEU A 63 -4.01 0.84 3.13
N SER A 64 -5.30 0.78 2.80
CA SER A 64 -5.88 -0.40 2.15
C SER A 64 -5.26 -0.69 0.78
N GLU A 65 -4.94 0.34 -0.01
CA GLU A 65 -4.28 0.20 -1.31
C GLU A 65 -2.86 -0.32 -1.17
N THR A 66 -2.10 0.23 -0.22
CA THR A 66 -0.72 -0.18 0.02
C THR A 66 -0.63 -1.61 0.55
N LEU A 67 -1.53 -2.02 1.44
CA LEU A 67 -1.67 -3.41 1.87
C LEU A 67 -2.00 -4.34 0.70
N TYR A 68 -2.91 -3.94 -0.18
CA TYR A 68 -3.24 -4.73 -1.37
C TYR A 68 -2.05 -4.89 -2.31
N GLN A 69 -1.28 -3.82 -2.54
CA GLN A 69 -0.06 -3.88 -3.37
C GLN A 69 1.00 -4.83 -2.77
N ILE A 70 1.16 -4.83 -1.44
CA ILE A 70 2.06 -5.76 -0.74
C ILE A 70 1.59 -7.21 -0.94
N GLU A 71 0.30 -7.49 -0.75
CA GLU A 71 -0.24 -8.84 -0.97
C GLU A 71 -0.11 -9.31 -2.42
N GLN A 72 -0.26 -8.41 -3.39
CA GLN A 72 -0.03 -8.74 -4.80
C GLN A 72 1.45 -9.06 -5.07
N ALA A 73 2.39 -8.32 -4.47
CA ALA A 73 3.82 -8.61 -4.56
C ALA A 73 4.14 -9.97 -3.91
N GLU A 74 3.56 -10.29 -2.75
CA GLU A 74 3.71 -11.62 -2.10
C GLU A 74 3.20 -12.75 -2.98
N LYS A 75 1.99 -12.60 -3.56
CA LYS A 75 1.41 -13.59 -4.48
C LYS A 75 2.30 -13.81 -5.71
N GLN A 76 2.84 -12.75 -6.29
CA GLN A 76 3.75 -12.85 -7.43
C GLN A 76 5.08 -13.51 -7.07
N ALA A 77 5.69 -13.17 -5.93
CA ALA A 77 6.89 -13.86 -5.41
C ALA A 77 6.64 -15.36 -5.27
N MET A 78 5.54 -15.75 -4.64
CA MET A 78 5.18 -17.16 -4.44
C MET A 78 4.96 -17.88 -5.78
N GLN A 79 4.35 -17.22 -6.77
CA GLN A 79 4.18 -17.79 -8.10
C GLN A 79 5.51 -18.05 -8.81
N ILE A 80 6.50 -17.15 -8.69
CA ILE A 80 7.85 -17.34 -9.26
C ILE A 80 8.54 -18.56 -8.63
N VAL A 81 8.44 -18.70 -7.30
CA VAL A 81 9.00 -19.85 -6.57
C VAL A 81 8.28 -21.15 -6.94
N ALA A 82 6.95 -21.14 -7.01
CA ALA A 82 6.13 -22.32 -7.32
C ALA A 82 6.25 -22.77 -8.79
N SER A 83 6.54 -21.85 -9.72
CA SER A 83 6.81 -22.18 -11.12
C SER A 83 8.24 -22.68 -11.37
N GLY A 84 9.04 -22.87 -10.31
CA GLY A 84 10.36 -23.49 -10.41
C GLY A 84 11.38 -22.66 -11.17
N VAL A 85 11.13 -21.36 -11.37
CA VAL A 85 12.16 -20.44 -11.85
C VAL A 85 13.10 -20.19 -10.67
N SER A 86 14.03 -21.12 -10.49
CA SER A 86 15.24 -20.86 -9.74
C SER A 86 15.93 -19.67 -10.40
N THR A 87 15.93 -18.51 -9.75
CA THR A 87 17.05 -17.57 -9.91
C THR A 87 18.26 -18.23 -9.27
N GLY A 88 18.78 -19.25 -9.93
CA GLY A 88 20.04 -19.87 -9.60
C GLY A 88 21.11 -18.86 -9.96
N GLU A 89 21.83 -18.38 -8.96
CA GLU A 89 23.22 -17.98 -9.15
C GLU A 89 23.98 -19.18 -9.73
N SER A 90 24.16 -19.19 -11.06
CA SER A 90 25.32 -19.81 -11.72
C SER A 90 25.22 -19.68 -13.23
N GLY A 91 26.23 -19.09 -13.87
CA GLY A 91 26.57 -19.40 -15.26
C GLY A 91 26.51 -18.22 -16.23
N ALA A 92 27.62 -17.50 -16.32
CA ALA A 92 28.12 -16.75 -17.47
C ALA A 92 27.33 -16.86 -18.80
N ASP A 93 26.32 -16.00 -19.01
CA ASP A 93 26.09 -15.32 -20.29
C ASP A 93 25.23 -14.07 -20.07
N ASN A 94 25.82 -12.91 -20.32
CA ASN A 94 25.27 -11.59 -20.02
C ASN A 94 24.24 -11.15 -21.07
N ARG A 95 23.07 -11.81 -21.10
CA ARG A 95 21.90 -11.39 -21.91
C ARG A 95 20.55 -11.50 -21.18
N MET A 96 20.53 -11.25 -19.88
CA MET A 96 19.28 -11.20 -19.10
C MET A 96 18.80 -9.75 -18.93
N GLY A 97 18.10 -9.24 -19.94
CA GLY A 97 17.03 -8.28 -19.70
C GLY A 97 15.75 -9.08 -19.40
N VAL A 98 14.98 -8.70 -18.37
CA VAL A 98 13.67 -9.29 -18.11
C VAL A 98 12.74 -8.93 -19.28
N ILE A 99 12.39 -9.92 -20.11
CA ILE A 99 11.44 -9.75 -21.21
C ILE A 99 10.04 -9.98 -20.63
N THR A 100 9.26 -8.91 -20.45
CA THR A 100 7.90 -8.99 -19.88
C THR A 100 6.80 -9.20 -20.92
N SER A 101 7.10 -9.16 -22.23
CA SER A 101 6.13 -9.52 -23.27
C SER A 101 6.80 -9.86 -24.61
N ARG A 102 6.08 -10.65 -25.43
CA ARG A 102 6.37 -10.87 -26.85
C ARG A 102 5.03 -10.78 -27.58
N SER A 103 4.86 -9.80 -28.46
CA SER A 103 3.62 -9.64 -29.25
C SER A 103 3.90 -9.79 -30.74
N ALA A 104 3.07 -10.59 -31.40
CA ALA A 104 3.12 -10.86 -32.83
C ALA A 104 2.15 -9.92 -33.56
N GLY A 105 2.71 -8.95 -34.26
CA GLY A 105 2.01 -8.18 -35.30
C GLY A 105 1.18 -7.00 -34.78
N THR A 106 1.79 -5.80 -34.89
CA THR A 106 1.15 -4.46 -34.90
C THR A 106 0.96 -3.71 -33.57
N GLU A 107 1.91 -3.81 -32.63
CA GLU A 107 1.84 -3.06 -31.35
C GLU A 107 3.10 -2.20 -31.06
N SER A 108 2.84 -1.03 -30.47
CA SER A 108 3.80 0.02 -30.11
C SER A 108 4.74 -0.40 -28.99
N ILE A 109 6.06 -0.24 -29.19
CA ILE A 109 7.08 -0.43 -28.15
C ILE A 109 7.24 0.90 -27.41
N SER A 110 6.69 0.99 -26.19
CA SER A 110 7.00 2.09 -25.28
C SER A 110 8.32 1.79 -24.55
N TYR A 111 9.37 2.52 -24.92
CA TYR A 111 10.65 2.47 -24.22
C TYR A 111 10.55 3.27 -22.91
N ALA A 112 10.48 2.58 -21.78
CA ALA A 112 10.68 3.23 -20.48
C ALA A 112 12.16 3.57 -20.34
N THR A 113 12.46 4.83 -20.01
CA THR A 113 13.84 5.28 -19.79
C THR A 113 14.48 4.50 -18.63
N PRO A 114 15.81 4.29 -18.61
CA PRO A 114 16.49 3.59 -17.50
C PRO A 114 16.19 4.20 -16.13
N GLN A 115 15.92 5.51 -16.08
CA GLN A 115 15.47 6.21 -14.88
C GLN A 115 14.06 5.80 -14.44
N GLN A 116 13.11 5.64 -15.38
CA GLN A 116 11.76 5.13 -15.09
C GLN A 116 11.78 3.65 -14.70
N LEU A 117 12.64 2.85 -15.33
CA LEU A 117 12.88 1.46 -14.90
C LEU A 117 13.52 1.39 -13.51
N GLY A 118 14.45 2.30 -13.21
CA GLY A 118 15.13 2.36 -11.93
C GLY A 118 14.25 2.84 -10.77
N SER A 119 13.34 3.79 -11.01
CA SER A 119 12.36 4.22 -10.01
C SER A 119 11.29 3.17 -9.79
N ALA A 120 10.74 2.60 -10.87
CA ALA A 120 9.79 1.49 -10.78
C ALA A 120 10.43 0.28 -10.08
N ALA A 121 11.65 -0.11 -10.45
CA ALA A 121 12.35 -1.21 -9.78
C ALA A 121 12.60 -0.93 -8.28
N LYS A 122 12.84 0.33 -7.88
CA LYS A 122 12.98 0.69 -6.46
C LYS A 122 11.65 0.60 -5.70
N GLU A 123 10.56 1.09 -6.28
CA GLU A 123 9.22 1.02 -5.67
C GLU A 123 8.74 -0.43 -5.55
N TRP A 124 8.91 -1.21 -6.61
CA TRP A 124 8.64 -2.63 -6.62
C TRP A 124 9.56 -3.39 -5.65
N SER A 125 10.85 -3.05 -5.59
CA SER A 125 11.77 -3.64 -4.62
C SER A 125 11.38 -3.32 -3.18
N ALA A 126 10.86 -2.12 -2.90
CA ALA A 126 10.38 -1.76 -1.57
C ALA A 126 9.11 -2.54 -1.18
N LEU A 127 8.18 -2.73 -2.11
CA LEU A 127 6.99 -3.57 -1.92
C LEU A 127 7.36 -5.04 -1.72
N TYR A 128 8.28 -5.59 -2.52
CA TYR A 128 8.81 -6.95 -2.35
C TYR A 128 9.66 -7.11 -1.08
N ALA A 129 10.34 -6.05 -0.62
CA ALA A 129 11.07 -6.09 0.64
C ALA A 129 10.15 -5.96 1.85
N ALA A 130 9.02 -5.28 1.71
CA ALA A 130 7.95 -5.22 2.71
C ALA A 130 7.17 -6.55 2.77
N ALA A 131 6.94 -7.19 1.62
CA ALA A 131 6.41 -8.54 1.53
C ALA A 131 7.23 -9.53 2.38
N GLY A 132 6.63 -10.04 3.47
CA GLY A 132 7.29 -10.94 4.43
C GLY A 132 8.11 -10.31 5.56
N ASP A 133 8.27 -8.98 5.64
CA ASP A 133 9.02 -8.29 6.70
C ASP A 133 8.16 -7.24 7.42
N VAL A 134 7.64 -7.61 8.60
CA VAL A 134 6.67 -6.81 9.38
C VAL A 134 7.21 -5.41 9.72
N SER A 135 8.53 -5.26 9.89
CA SER A 135 9.12 -3.95 10.20
C SER A 135 9.05 -3.00 9.01
N LYS A 136 9.29 -3.51 7.81
CA LYS A 136 9.26 -2.73 6.57
C LYS A 136 7.85 -2.47 6.08
N THR A 137 6.91 -3.40 6.29
CA THR A 137 5.49 -3.11 6.08
C THR A 137 5.06 -1.95 6.96
N ASN A 138 5.41 -1.97 8.24
CA ASN A 138 5.04 -0.90 9.18
C ASN A 138 5.66 0.45 8.79
N ASP A 139 6.93 0.49 8.37
CA ASP A 139 7.56 1.73 7.90
C ASP A 139 6.89 2.29 6.63
N LEU A 140 6.54 1.42 5.68
CA LEU A 140 5.83 1.82 4.45
C LEU A 140 4.44 2.39 4.78
N LEU A 141 3.66 1.67 5.61
CA LEU A 141 2.35 2.11 6.04
C LEU A 141 2.44 3.45 6.79
N LEU A 142 3.43 3.62 7.67
CA LEU A 142 3.67 4.87 8.38
C LEU A 142 4.00 6.03 7.43
N LYS A 143 4.88 5.82 6.46
CA LYS A 143 5.20 6.84 5.44
C LYS A 143 3.98 7.28 4.64
N THR A 144 3.03 6.37 4.38
CA THR A 144 1.80 6.69 3.64
C THR A 144 0.75 7.40 4.51
N ALA A 145 0.63 7.01 5.78
CA ALA A 145 -0.35 7.57 6.71
C ALA A 145 0.04 8.95 7.22
N LEU A 146 1.32 9.20 7.51
CA LEU A 146 1.82 10.46 8.06
C LEU A 146 1.27 11.71 7.34
N PRO A 147 1.46 11.90 6.02
CA PRO A 147 1.02 13.13 5.35
C PRO A 147 -0.48 13.38 5.47
N LEU A 148 -1.29 12.31 5.54
CA LEU A 148 -2.74 12.40 5.65
C LEU A 148 -3.20 12.73 7.07
N LEU A 149 -2.48 12.24 8.07
CA LEU A 149 -2.80 12.39 9.50
C LEU A 149 -2.08 13.57 10.17
N MET A 150 -1.06 14.17 9.53
CA MET A 150 -0.34 15.33 10.08
C MET A 150 -1.28 16.52 10.33
N GLY A 151 -1.30 16.99 11.58
CA GLY A 151 -2.16 18.11 12.00
C GLY A 151 -3.62 17.74 12.20
N VAL A 152 -3.98 16.46 12.14
CA VAL A 152 -5.29 15.98 12.61
C VAL A 152 -5.30 15.98 14.15
N ARG A 153 -6.39 16.49 14.72
CA ARG A 153 -6.62 16.56 16.17
C ARG A 153 -7.92 15.85 16.54
N THR A 154 -7.97 15.27 17.72
CA THR A 154 -9.20 14.80 18.35
C THR A 154 -10.05 15.99 18.80
N ASP A 155 -11.31 15.74 19.21
CA ASP A 155 -12.22 16.78 19.70
C ASP A 155 -11.64 17.50 20.95
N ASP A 156 -10.77 16.84 21.71
CA ASP A 156 -10.02 17.41 22.85
C ASP A 156 -8.82 18.29 22.43
N GLY A 157 -8.59 18.47 21.13
CA GLY A 157 -7.48 19.26 20.58
C GLY A 157 -6.12 18.56 20.59
N ILE A 158 -6.06 17.28 20.98
CA ILE A 158 -4.83 16.49 21.06
C ILE A 158 -4.50 15.94 19.66
N PRO A 159 -3.25 16.06 19.16
CA PRO A 159 -2.88 15.47 17.88
C PRO A 159 -2.99 13.94 17.91
N ILE A 160 -3.63 13.33 16.92
CA ILE A 160 -3.86 11.86 16.92
C ILE A 160 -2.57 11.02 16.87
N LEU A 161 -1.50 11.57 16.27
CA LEU A 161 -0.19 10.91 16.17
C LEU A 161 0.72 11.18 17.38
N TYR A 162 0.21 11.89 18.39
CA TYR A 162 1.02 12.28 19.52
C TYR A 162 1.17 11.11 20.51
N ALA A 163 2.37 10.55 20.64
CA ALA A 163 2.65 9.43 21.54
C ALA A 163 2.64 9.76 23.04
N GLY A 164 2.46 11.03 23.42
CA GLY A 164 2.60 11.49 24.82
C GLY A 164 4.02 11.96 25.17
N VAL A 165 4.14 12.73 26.26
CA VAL A 165 5.37 12.93 27.07
C VAL A 165 5.42 11.85 28.14
#